data_AF-A0A9P8DVH1-F1
#
_entry.id   AF-A0A9P8DVH1-F1
#
_cell.length_a   1.000
_cell.length_b   1.000
_cell.length_c   1.000
_cell.angle_alpha   90.00
_cell.angle_beta   90.00
_cell.angle_gamma   90.00
#
_symmetry.space_group_name_H-M   'P 1'
#
loop_
_entity.id
_entity.type
_entity.pdbx_description
1 polymer ?
#
loop_
_entity_poly.entity_id
_entity_poly.type
_entity_poly.pdbx_seq_one_letter_code
_entity_poly.pdbx_strand_id
1 'polypeptide(L)' 'YAYTTIPTYPSGQIGFMVCCLDANRNLKKPVRQWSEAEEDKLCKYYNKEIHEAAFVLPNFAKKALK' A
#
# COMPACT_ATOMS: atom_id res chain seq x y z
N TYR A 1 3.45 5.20 6.11
CA TYR A 1 2.06 5.51 5.75
C TYR A 1 1.80 4.96 4.35
N ALA A 2 0.70 4.24 4.17
CA ALA A 2 0.23 3.79 2.87
C ALA A 2 -1.16 4.38 2.59
N TYR A 3 -1.61 4.42 1.34
CA TYR A 3 -2.98 4.82 1.01
C TYR A 3 -3.54 4.02 -0.16
N THR A 4 -4.86 4.01 -0.30
CA THR A 4 -5.59 3.39 -1.40
C THR A 4 -6.75 4.28 -1.84
N THR A 5 -7.22 4.09 -3.07
CA THR A 5 -8.37 4.80 -3.62
C THR A 5 -9.64 4.00 -3.38
N ILE A 6 -10.66 4.67 -2.81
CA ILE A 6 -12.00 4.11 -2.61
C ILE A 6 -12.98 5.25 -2.91
N PRO A 7 -13.71 5.21 -4.04
CA PRO A 7 -14.52 6.35 -4.49
C PRO A 7 -15.53 6.89 -3.48
N THR A 8 -16.05 6.01 -2.61
CA THR A 8 -17.09 6.33 -1.62
C THR A 8 -16.53 6.80 -0.28
N TYR A 9 -15.21 6.79 -0.07
CA TYR A 9 -14.59 7.35 1.12
C TYR A 9 -14.47 8.88 0.97
N PRO A 10 -14.52 9.67 2.07
CA PRO A 10 -14.28 11.11 1.98
C PRO A 10 -13.01 11.43 1.18
N SER A 11 -13.13 12.32 0.19
CA SER A 11 -12.06 12.68 -0.75
C SER A 11 -11.53 11.52 -1.64
N GLY A 12 -12.27 10.40 -1.75
CA GLY A 12 -11.99 9.32 -2.69
C GLY A 12 -10.85 8.37 -2.32
N GLN A 13 -10.30 8.48 -1.10
CA GLN A 13 -9.15 7.69 -0.65
C GLN A 13 -9.08 7.58 0.87
N ILE A 14 -8.39 6.55 1.36
CA ILE A 14 -8.10 6.36 2.79
C ILE A 14 -6.65 5.93 2.96
N GLY A 15 -6.06 6.27 4.11
CA GLY A 15 -4.72 5.82 4.46
C GLY A 15 -4.68 4.73 5.54
N PHE A 16 -3.51 4.10 5.64
CA PHE A 16 -3.20 3.06 6.59
C PHE A 16 -1.93 3.41 7.38
N MET A 17 -2.02 3.29 8.69
CA MET A 17 -0.86 3.23 9.58
C MET A 17 -0.40 1.78 9.70
N VAL A 18 0.82 1.50 9.23
CA VAL A 18 1.39 0.15 9.23
C VAL A 18 2.70 0.20 9.98
N CYS A 19 2.84 -0.64 11.01
CA CYS A 19 3.98 -0.69 11.92
C CYS A 19 4.40 -2.15 12.14
N CYS A 20 5.67 -2.37 12.49
CA CYS A 20 6.22 -3.67 12.84
C CYS A 20 7.24 -3.50 13.97
N LEU A 21 7.35 -4.50 14.86
CA LEU A 21 8.34 -4.51 15.94
C LEU A 21 9.75 -4.88 15.44
N ASP A 22 9.84 -5.59 14.31
CA ASP A 22 11.11 -5.93 13.67
C ASP A 22 11.69 -4.69 12.99
N ALA A 23 12.77 -4.14 13.56
CA ALA A 23 13.42 -2.92 13.08
C ALA A 23 14.00 -3.06 11.67
N ASN A 24 14.29 -4.28 11.22
CA ASN A 24 14.82 -4.54 9.88
C ASN A 24 13.71 -4.73 8.83
N ARG A 25 12.43 -4.65 9.24
CA ARG A 25 11.30 -4.90 8.34
C ARG A 25 11.06 -3.73 7.37
N ASN A 26 11.30 -3.97 6.08
CA ASN A 26 10.84 -3.08 5.02
C ASN A 26 9.36 -3.33 4.68
N LEU A 27 8.45 -2.59 5.31
CA LEU A 27 7.00 -2.71 5.07
C LEU A 27 6.56 -2.31 3.65
N LYS A 28 7.41 -1.57 2.91
CA LYS A 28 7.09 -1.16 1.53
C LYS A 28 7.23 -2.29 0.53
N LYS A 29 7.92 -3.38 0.89
CA LYS A 29 8.15 -4.53 0.02
C LYS A 29 7.34 -5.73 0.53
N PRO A 30 6.42 -6.29 -0.27
CA PRO A 30 5.64 -7.44 0.16
C PRO A 30 6.54 -8.67 0.22
N VAL A 31 6.56 -9.33 1.39
CA VAL A 31 7.35 -10.56 1.63
C VAL A 31 6.63 -11.79 1.11
N ARG A 32 5.29 -11.80 1.22
CA ARG A 32 4.44 -12.84 0.64
C ARG A 32 3.99 -12.37 -0.73
N GLN A 33 4.20 -13.22 -1.73
CA GLN A 33 3.82 -12.95 -3.11
C GLN A 33 3.15 -14.21 -3.66
N TRP A 34 2.12 -14.00 -4.46
CA TRP A 34 1.48 -15.05 -5.24
C TRP A 34 2.05 -15.07 -6.66
N SER A 35 1.76 -16.13 -7.41
CA SER A 35 1.86 -16.05 -8.87
C SER A 35 0.84 -15.04 -9.40
N GLU A 36 1.14 -14.42 -10.55
CA GLU A 36 0.25 -13.43 -11.17
C GLU A 36 -1.17 -13.99 -11.41
N ALA A 37 -1.27 -15.26 -11.82
CA ALA A 37 -2.54 -15.94 -12.05
C ALA A 37 -3.34 -16.18 -10.75
N GLU A 38 -2.68 -16.47 -9.63
CA GLU A 38 -3.33 -16.59 -8.33
C GLU A 38 -3.76 -15.23 -7.80
N GLU A 39 -2.94 -14.20 -8.00
CA GLU A 39 -3.22 -12.83 -7.55
C GLU A 39 -4.44 -12.26 -8.28
N ASP A 40 -4.53 -12.42 -9.61
CA ASP A 40 -5.68 -12.03 -10.42
C ASP A 40 -6.97 -12.77 -10.02
N LYS A 41 -6.85 -14.06 -9.67
CA LYS A 41 -7.99 -14.86 -9.22
C LYS A 41 -8.51 -14.44 -7.85
N LEU A 42 -7.62 -14.09 -6.92
CA LEU A 42 -7.98 -13.81 -5.52
C LEU A 42 -8.30 -12.34 -5.26
N CYS A 43 -7.64 -11.42 -5.97
CA CYS A 43 -7.65 -10.00 -5.66
C CYS A 43 -8.22 -9.18 -6.82
N LYS A 44 -9.16 -8.28 -6.51
CA LYS A 44 -9.74 -7.35 -7.50
C LYS A 44 -8.98 -6.02 -7.65
N TYR A 45 -8.10 -5.71 -6.71
CA TYR A 45 -7.42 -4.41 -6.61
C TYR A 45 -5.99 -4.56 -6.13
N TYR A 46 -5.78 -5.35 -5.07
CA TYR A 46 -4.44 -5.60 -4.56
C TYR A 46 -3.64 -6.43 -5.56
N ASN A 47 -2.40 -6.03 -5.79
CA ASN A 47 -1.33 -6.89 -6.28
C ASN A 47 0.01 -6.43 -5.67
N LYS A 48 1.09 -7.17 -5.90
CA LYS A 48 2.41 -6.81 -5.34
C LYS A 48 2.89 -5.42 -5.78
N GLU A 49 2.60 -4.99 -7.01
CA GLU A 49 2.98 -3.66 -7.51
C GLU A 49 2.18 -2.54 -6.83
N ILE A 50 0.87 -2.74 -6.66
CA ILE A 50 -0.04 -1.83 -5.96
C ILE A 50 0.36 -1.71 -4.48
N HIS A 51 0.79 -2.80 -3.84
CA HIS A 51 1.35 -2.75 -2.48
C HIS A 51 2.49 -1.75 -2.39
N GLU A 52 3.47 -1.85 -3.29
CA GLU A 52 4.63 -0.94 -3.28
C GLU A 52 4.23 0.50 -3.59
N ALA A 53 3.35 0.69 -4.59
CA ALA A 53 2.84 1.98 -5.01
C ALA A 53 2.02 2.69 -3.91
N ALA A 54 1.33 1.94 -3.05
CA ALA A 54 0.55 2.49 -1.93
C ALA A 54 1.41 3.31 -0.95
N PHE A 55 2.73 3.08 -0.90
CA PHE A 55 3.68 3.85 -0.08
C PHE A 55 4.29 5.05 -0.82
N VAL A 56 3.96 5.28 -2.09
CA VAL A 56 4.42 6.43 -2.89
C VAL A 56 3.45 7.59 -2.73
N LEU A 57 3.78 8.49 -1.81
CA LEU A 57 2.91 9.60 -1.44
C LEU A 57 3.08 10.82 -2.36
N PRO A 58 2.02 11.63 -2.56
CA PRO A 58 2.13 12.95 -3.16
C PRO A 58 3.16 13.82 -2.44
N ASN A 59 3.78 14.76 -3.17
CA ASN A 59 4.88 15.57 -2.66
C ASN A 59 4.56 16.32 -1.34
N PHE A 60 3.34 16.85 -1.20
CA PHE A 60 2.95 17.57 0.02
C PHE A 60 2.90 16.63 1.24
N ALA A 61 2.31 15.45 1.10
CA ALA A 61 2.19 14.47 2.18
C ALA A 61 3.56 13.87 2.53
N LYS A 62 4.38 13.57 1.51
CA LYS A 62 5.77 13.14 1.70
C LYS A 62 6.62 14.17 2.45
N LYS A 63 6.37 15.47 2.23
CA LYS A 63 7.06 16.55 2.94
C LYS A 63 6.60 16.66 4.40
N ALA A 64 5.30 16.48 4.66
CA ALA A 64 4.72 16.61 6.00
C ALA A 64 5.02 15.41 6.92
N LEU A 65 5.15 14.21 6.36
CA LEU A 65 5.40 12.95 7.09
C LEU A 65 6.89 12.53 7.10
N LYS A 66 7.76 13.44 6.69
CA LYS A 66 9.21 13.20 6.62
C LYS A 66 9.86 13.33 7.98
#